data_AF-I6ZHT8-F1
#
_entry.id   AF-I6ZHT8-F1
#
_cell.length_a   1.000
_cell.length_b   1.000
_cell.length_c   1.000
_cell.angle_alpha   90.00
_cell.angle_beta   90.00
_cell.angle_gamma   90.00
#
_symmetry.space_group_name_H-M   'P 1'
#
loop_
_entity.id
_entity.type
_entity.pdbx_description
1 polymer ?
#
loop_
_entity_poly.entity_id
_entity_poly.type
_entity_poly.pdbx_seq_one_letter_code
_entity_poly.pdbx_strand_id
1 'polypeptide(L)'
;MRRRQRRQSSNIFHMLTKNQIVELREAFNFMDVNSDTFVDRGDLESFLASIGSPFSSEEISEMMAESGDNMTYMLFLTMIGERLSCTDPEKDIFNALKEFDDNGDGTIDEKVLRAWLMEKGDQMAGEDVDLLLKGCVENGRVDCKSLTTKIKYGEIIAE
;
A
#
# COMPACT_ATOMS: atom_id res chain seq x y z
N MET A 1 22.42 1.04 -13.05
CA MET A 1 21.86 -0.32 -13.18
C MET A 1 21.23 -0.72 -11.86
N ARG A 2 19.92 -0.52 -11.67
CA ARG A 2 19.22 -0.96 -10.45
C ARG A 2 19.17 -2.50 -10.47
N ARG A 3 19.76 -3.11 -9.45
CA ARG A 3 19.88 -4.55 -9.28
C ARG A 3 18.47 -5.11 -9.05
N ARG A 4 17.90 -5.79 -10.06
CA ARG A 4 16.61 -6.47 -9.96
C ARG A 4 16.69 -7.45 -8.77
N GLN A 5 16.02 -7.16 -7.66
CA GLN A 5 15.98 -8.04 -6.51
C GLN A 5 15.42 -9.40 -6.95
N ARG A 6 16.04 -10.48 -6.45
CA ARG A 6 15.65 -11.85 -6.77
C ARG A 6 14.23 -12.08 -6.27
N ARG A 7 13.27 -12.32 -7.17
CA ARG A 7 11.89 -12.71 -6.84
C ARG A 7 11.94 -13.93 -5.89
N GLN A 8 11.55 -13.75 -4.63
CA GLN A 8 11.43 -14.85 -3.67
C GLN A 8 10.05 -15.51 -3.86
N SER A 9 9.97 -16.45 -4.78
CA SER A 9 8.73 -17.03 -5.28
C SER A 9 8.10 -18.12 -4.40
N SER A 10 8.18 -18.07 -3.06
CA SER A 10 7.74 -19.25 -2.26
C SER A 10 6.96 -18.99 -0.97
N ASN A 11 6.89 -17.77 -0.42
CA ASN A 11 6.22 -17.52 0.88
C ASN A 11 5.13 -16.43 0.86
N ILE A 12 4.81 -15.86 -0.30
CA ILE A 12 3.84 -14.75 -0.41
C ILE A 12 2.45 -15.17 0.09
N PHE A 13 2.01 -16.40 -0.19
CA PHE A 13 0.72 -16.93 0.29
C PHE A 13 0.65 -17.11 1.81
N HIS A 14 1.79 -17.16 2.52
CA HIS A 14 1.81 -17.18 3.98
C HIS A 14 1.74 -15.77 4.60
N MET A 15 2.01 -14.73 3.80
CA MET A 15 1.97 -13.33 4.24
C MET A 15 0.59 -12.70 4.10
N LEU A 16 -0.26 -13.27 3.24
CA LEU A 16 -1.62 -12.80 2.98
C LEU A 16 -2.63 -13.66 3.73
N THR A 17 -3.60 -13.01 4.36
CA THR A 17 -4.74 -13.72 4.97
C THR A 17 -5.69 -14.26 3.90
N LYS A 18 -6.57 -15.21 4.27
CA LYS A 18 -7.58 -15.73 3.36
C LYS A 18 -8.50 -14.63 2.83
N ASN A 19 -8.87 -13.67 3.66
CA ASN A 19 -9.74 -12.54 3.27
C ASN A 19 -9.02 -11.63 2.27
N GLN A 20 -7.76 -11.28 2.53
CA GLN A 20 -6.94 -10.51 1.59
C GLN A 20 -6.80 -11.22 0.24
N ILE A 21 -6.65 -12.54 0.20
CA ILE A 21 -6.59 -13.28 -1.08
C ILE A 21 -7.92 -13.17 -1.85
N VAL A 22 -9.06 -13.18 -1.16
CA VAL A 22 -10.38 -13.01 -1.80
C VAL A 22 -10.54 -11.58 -2.32
N GLU A 23 -10.23 -10.58 -1.51
CA GLU A 23 -10.30 -9.16 -1.90
C GLU A 23 -9.37 -8.85 -3.07
N LEU A 24 -8.14 -9.37 -3.07
CA LEU A 24 -7.20 -9.19 -4.17
C LEU A 24 -7.68 -9.86 -5.46
N ARG A 25 -8.40 -10.97 -5.36
CA ARG A 25 -9.06 -11.60 -6.51
C ARG A 25 -10.20 -10.73 -7.05
N GLU A 26 -11.01 -10.16 -6.17
CA GLU A 26 -12.09 -9.25 -6.57
C GLU A 26 -11.55 -7.98 -7.22
N ALA A 27 -10.50 -7.39 -6.64
CA ALA A 27 -9.79 -6.25 -7.22
C ALA A 27 -9.23 -6.58 -8.60
N PHE A 28 -8.57 -7.74 -8.77
CA PHE A 28 -8.06 -8.17 -10.07
C PHE A 28 -9.18 -8.34 -11.10
N ASN A 29 -10.30 -8.95 -10.74
CA ASN A 29 -11.44 -9.12 -11.64
C ASN A 29 -12.09 -7.79 -12.03
N PHE A 30 -12.03 -6.79 -11.15
CA PHE A 30 -12.54 -5.46 -11.45
C PHE A 30 -11.58 -4.66 -12.36
N MET A 31 -10.28 -4.98 -12.30
CA MET A 31 -9.27 -4.45 -13.24
C MET A 31 -9.36 -5.13 -14.62
N ASP A 32 -9.58 -6.44 -14.68
CA ASP A 32 -9.73 -7.23 -15.93
C ASP A 32 -11.11 -7.02 -16.56
N VAL A 33 -11.30 -5.84 -17.18
CA VAL A 33 -12.58 -5.40 -17.77
C VAL A 33 -13.07 -6.37 -18.86
N ASN A 34 -12.14 -6.93 -19.64
CA ASN A 34 -12.45 -7.81 -20.75
C ASN A 34 -12.57 -9.31 -20.34
N SER A 35 -12.23 -9.64 -19.09
CA SER A 35 -12.27 -10.98 -18.49
C SER A 35 -11.43 -12.02 -19.23
N ASP A 36 -10.32 -11.62 -19.84
CA ASP A 36 -9.40 -12.51 -20.56
C ASP A 36 -8.34 -13.16 -19.67
N THR A 37 -8.41 -12.92 -18.36
CA THR A 37 -7.50 -13.39 -17.29
C THR A 37 -6.16 -12.67 -17.23
N PHE A 38 -5.99 -11.60 -17.99
CA PHE A 38 -4.85 -10.70 -17.96
C PHE A 38 -5.35 -9.27 -17.72
N VAL A 39 -4.52 -8.46 -17.08
CA VAL A 39 -4.71 -7.01 -17.08
C VAL A 39 -3.65 -6.43 -18.00
N ASP A 40 -4.10 -5.88 -19.11
CA ASP A 40 -3.25 -5.13 -20.02
C ASP A 40 -3.30 -3.62 -19.72
N ARG A 41 -2.58 -2.84 -20.54
CA ARG A 41 -2.55 -1.38 -20.38
C ARG A 41 -3.93 -0.75 -20.54
N GLY A 42 -4.74 -1.24 -21.49
CA GLY A 42 -6.08 -0.72 -21.76
C GLY A 42 -7.05 -1.03 -20.62
N ASP A 43 -6.93 -2.21 -20.02
CA ASP A 43 -7.68 -2.59 -18.82
C ASP A 43 -7.32 -1.69 -17.63
N LEU A 44 -6.02 -1.45 -17.40
CA LEU A 44 -5.55 -0.56 -16.33
C LEU A 44 -5.99 0.90 -16.55
N GLU A 45 -5.87 1.43 -17.77
CA GLU A 45 -6.37 2.77 -18.12
C GLU A 45 -7.88 2.90 -17.89
N SER A 46 -8.65 1.88 -18.29
CA SER A 46 -10.10 1.85 -18.11
C SER A 46 -10.50 1.76 -16.64
N PHE A 47 -9.81 0.93 -15.87
CA PHE A 47 -10.01 0.79 -14.43
C PHE A 47 -9.69 2.10 -13.69
N LEU A 48 -8.53 2.72 -13.96
CA LEU A 48 -8.11 3.96 -13.31
C LEU A 48 -9.05 5.13 -13.65
N ALA A 49 -9.55 5.18 -14.89
CA ALA A 49 -10.60 6.12 -15.28
C ALA A 49 -11.91 5.88 -14.52
N SER A 50 -12.27 4.61 -14.25
CA SER A 50 -13.51 4.26 -13.53
C SER A 50 -13.50 4.68 -12.06
N ILE A 51 -12.34 4.68 -11.41
CA ILE A 51 -12.18 5.10 -10.00
C ILE A 51 -11.96 6.61 -9.85
N GLY A 52 -11.91 7.36 -10.96
CA GLY A 52 -11.75 8.82 -10.98
C GLY A 52 -10.36 9.29 -10.54
N SER A 53 -9.34 8.42 -10.53
CA SER A 53 -7.99 8.78 -10.13
C SER A 53 -7.22 9.35 -11.33
N PRO A 54 -6.62 10.55 -11.23
CA PRO A 54 -5.90 11.17 -12.33
C PRO A 54 -4.47 10.63 -12.41
N PHE A 55 -4.30 9.36 -12.77
CA PHE A 55 -2.99 8.85 -13.15
C PHE A 55 -2.64 9.31 -14.56
N SER A 56 -1.42 9.81 -14.72
CA SER A 56 -0.85 10.17 -16.01
C SER A 56 -0.53 8.91 -16.83
N SER A 57 -0.49 9.06 -18.15
CA SER A 57 -0.06 7.97 -19.04
C SER A 57 1.37 7.50 -18.76
N GLU A 58 2.21 8.37 -18.16
CA GLU A 58 3.58 8.06 -17.76
C GLU A 58 3.58 7.14 -16.53
N GLU A 59 2.81 7.46 -15.48
CA GLU A 59 2.67 6.60 -14.30
C GLU A 59 2.10 5.23 -14.64
N ILE A 60 1.09 5.17 -15.52
CA ILE A 60 0.54 3.90 -16.01
C ILE A 60 1.61 3.10 -16.77
N SER A 61 2.42 3.78 -17.59
CA SER A 61 3.52 3.12 -18.30
C SER A 61 4.60 2.60 -17.34
N GLU A 62 4.87 3.31 -16.25
CA GLU A 62 5.79 2.85 -15.20
C GLU A 62 5.24 1.63 -14.46
N MET A 63 3.94 1.64 -14.11
CA MET A 63 3.25 0.49 -13.51
C MET A 63 3.32 -0.74 -14.42
N MET A 64 3.02 -0.56 -15.71
CA MET A 64 3.10 -1.65 -16.70
C MET A 64 4.54 -2.12 -16.95
N ALA A 65 5.55 -1.26 -16.81
CA ALA A 65 6.95 -1.65 -16.94
C ALA A 65 7.41 -2.59 -15.80
N GLU A 66 6.80 -2.50 -14.62
CA GLU A 66 7.09 -3.39 -13.50
C GLU A 66 6.46 -4.79 -13.68
N SER A 67 5.23 -4.85 -14.23
CA SER A 67 4.50 -6.10 -14.50
C SER A 67 4.85 -6.76 -15.84
N GLY A 68 5.34 -6.00 -16.82
CA GLY A 68 5.35 -6.40 -18.23
C GLY A 68 3.99 -6.16 -18.90
N ASP A 69 3.90 -6.48 -20.20
CA ASP A 69 2.76 -6.11 -21.06
C ASP A 69 1.41 -6.70 -20.60
N ASN A 70 1.43 -7.90 -20.02
CA ASN A 70 0.23 -8.61 -19.54
C ASN A 70 0.42 -9.08 -18.09
N MET A 71 -0.34 -8.50 -17.16
CA MET A 71 -0.29 -8.89 -15.76
C MET A 71 -1.28 -10.02 -15.47
N THR A 72 -0.76 -11.18 -15.04
CA THR A 72 -1.61 -12.29 -14.54
C THR A 72 -1.94 -12.11 -13.07
N TYR A 73 -3.02 -12.74 -12.59
CA TYR A 73 -3.37 -12.75 -11.17
C TYR A 73 -2.21 -13.23 -10.26
N MET A 74 -1.46 -14.25 -10.69
CA MET A 74 -0.30 -14.72 -9.94
C MET A 74 0.83 -13.69 -9.87
N LEU A 75 1.03 -12.92 -10.93
CA LEU A 75 2.01 -11.83 -10.94
C LEU A 75 1.55 -10.67 -10.08
N PHE A 76 0.27 -10.29 -10.14
CA PHE A 76 -0.34 -9.29 -9.28
C PHE A 76 -0.15 -9.63 -7.79
N LEU A 77 -0.49 -10.86 -7.37
CA LEU A 77 -0.23 -11.33 -6.01
C LEU A 77 1.26 -11.28 -5.65
N THR A 78 2.14 -11.61 -6.59
CA THR A 78 3.58 -11.57 -6.37
C THR A 78 4.06 -10.13 -6.14
N MET A 79 3.60 -9.17 -6.95
CA MET A 79 3.95 -7.76 -6.82
C MET A 79 3.47 -7.19 -5.48
N ILE A 80 2.24 -7.50 -5.07
CA ILE A 80 1.71 -7.07 -3.77
C ILE A 80 2.48 -7.72 -2.61
N GLY A 81 2.74 -9.02 -2.70
CA GLY A 81 3.53 -9.74 -1.71
C GLY A 81 4.96 -9.19 -1.57
N GLU A 82 5.61 -8.86 -2.68
CA GLU A 82 6.93 -8.24 -2.69
C GLU A 82 6.91 -6.86 -2.00
N ARG A 83 5.92 -6.01 -2.31
CA ARG A 83 5.76 -4.71 -1.65
C ARG A 83 5.54 -4.84 -0.13
N LEU A 84 4.70 -5.79 0.30
CA LEU A 84 4.46 -6.07 1.73
C LEU A 84 5.69 -6.68 2.44
N SER A 85 6.55 -7.39 1.70
CA SER A 85 7.80 -7.96 2.21
C SER A 85 8.91 -6.92 2.38
N CYS A 86 8.82 -5.80 1.69
CA CYS A 86 9.74 -4.68 1.85
C CYS A 86 9.45 -3.82 3.08
N THR A 87 8.26 -3.93 3.68
CA THR A 87 7.92 -3.21 4.92
C THR A 87 8.50 -3.93 6.13
N ASP A 88 9.05 -3.17 7.07
CA ASP A 88 9.59 -3.70 8.33
C ASP A 88 8.54 -4.52 9.12
N PRO A 89 8.97 -5.39 10.04
CA PRO A 89 8.06 -6.08 10.95
C PRO A 89 7.19 -5.08 11.73
N GLU A 90 5.95 -5.46 12.02
CA GLU A 90 4.98 -4.62 12.76
C GLU A 90 5.58 -4.07 14.07
N LYS A 91 6.33 -4.91 14.78
CA LYS A 91 7.02 -4.52 16.02
C LYS A 91 8.00 -3.37 15.82
N ASP A 92 8.76 -3.38 14.73
CA ASP A 92 9.80 -2.38 14.47
C ASP A 92 9.18 -1.05 14.02
N ILE A 93 8.12 -1.11 13.20
CA ILE A 93 7.30 0.05 12.83
C ILE A 93 6.66 0.66 14.09
N PHE A 94 6.05 -0.16 14.95
CA PHE A 94 5.43 0.30 16.20
C PHE A 94 6.44 0.96 17.13
N ASN A 95 7.65 0.38 17.27
CA ASN A 95 8.69 0.95 18.10
C ASN A 95 9.19 2.29 17.56
N ALA A 96 9.30 2.45 16.24
CA ALA A 96 9.67 3.72 15.62
C ALA A 96 8.60 4.80 15.87
N LEU A 97 7.32 4.46 15.74
CA LEU A 97 6.22 5.39 16.07
C LEU A 97 6.20 5.78 17.55
N LYS A 98 6.54 4.83 18.44
CA LYS A 98 6.59 5.09 19.88
C LYS A 98 7.64 6.14 20.29
N GLU A 99 8.65 6.41 19.46
CA GLU A 99 9.59 7.50 19.72
C GLU A 99 8.93 8.89 19.68
N PHE A 100 7.74 9.02 19.08
CA PHE A 100 6.94 10.25 19.08
C PHE A 100 5.87 10.30 20.18
N ASP A 101 5.66 9.20 20.91
CA ASP A 101 4.70 9.07 22.01
C ASP A 101 5.39 9.39 23.34
N ASP A 102 5.67 10.68 23.57
CA ASP A 102 6.37 11.18 24.76
C ASP A 102 5.64 10.84 26.07
N ASN A 103 4.32 10.74 26.03
CA ASN A 103 3.49 10.47 27.20
C ASN A 103 3.18 8.98 27.40
N GLY A 104 3.58 8.11 26.46
CA GLY A 104 3.42 6.67 26.53
C GLY A 104 1.97 6.20 26.53
N ASP A 105 1.04 7.01 26.01
CA ASP A 105 -0.39 6.70 26.00
C ASP A 105 -0.81 5.89 24.76
N GLY A 106 0.13 5.60 23.86
CA GLY A 106 -0.09 4.87 22.62
C GLY A 106 -0.56 5.76 21.47
N THR A 107 -0.55 7.09 21.64
CA THR A 107 -1.02 8.04 20.64
C THR A 107 -0.07 9.22 20.43
N ILE A 108 0.05 9.66 19.18
CA ILE A 108 0.96 10.74 18.77
C ILE A 108 0.15 11.97 18.38
N ASP A 109 0.64 13.18 18.65
CA ASP A 109 0.02 14.39 18.13
C ASP A 109 0.09 14.40 16.59
N GLU A 110 -1.08 14.51 15.94
CA GLU A 110 -1.22 14.45 14.48
C GLU A 110 -0.36 15.52 13.78
N LYS A 111 -0.28 16.73 14.35
CA LYS A 111 0.46 17.84 13.73
C LYS A 111 1.96 17.59 13.77
N VAL A 112 2.44 17.01 14.87
CA VAL A 112 3.85 16.64 15.03
C VAL A 112 4.23 15.57 14.02
N LEU A 113 3.44 14.49 13.95
CA LEU A 113 3.69 13.40 13.00
C LEU A 113 3.60 13.88 11.55
N ARG A 114 2.58 14.68 11.22
CA ARG A 114 2.40 15.26 9.88
C ARG A 114 3.58 16.13 9.48
N ALA A 115 4.01 17.05 10.35
CA ALA A 115 5.16 17.90 10.07
C ALA A 115 6.42 17.06 9.84
N TRP A 116 6.64 16.02 10.63
CA TRP A 116 7.79 15.14 10.46
C TRP A 116 7.76 14.37 9.12
N LEU A 117 6.61 13.81 8.74
CA LEU A 117 6.43 13.10 7.46
C LEU A 117 6.60 14.01 6.23
N MET A 118 6.32 15.31 6.37
CA MET A 118 6.46 16.28 5.29
C MET A 118 7.85 16.95 5.25
N GLU A 119 8.55 17.06 6.39
CA GLU A 119 9.80 17.82 6.50
C GLU A 119 11.07 16.96 6.66
N LYS A 120 10.95 15.68 7.02
CA LYS A 120 12.08 14.80 7.34
C LYS A 120 12.08 13.54 6.49
N GLY A 121 13.29 13.07 6.14
CA GLY A 121 13.47 11.84 5.37
C GLY A 121 13.01 11.97 3.91
N ASP A 122 12.36 10.92 3.40
CA ASP A 122 11.66 10.93 2.12
C ASP A 122 10.32 11.66 2.29
N GLN A 123 10.31 12.93 1.89
CA GLN A 123 9.17 13.81 2.11
C GLN A 123 7.92 13.30 1.39
N MET A 124 6.82 13.20 2.14
CA MET A 124 5.52 12.85 1.58
C MET A 124 4.74 14.10 1.19
N ALA A 125 3.94 14.01 0.12
CA ALA A 125 2.99 15.07 -0.20
C ALA A 125 1.92 15.15 0.89
N GLY A 126 1.37 16.35 1.12
CA GLY A 126 0.35 16.54 2.16
C GLY A 126 -0.87 15.62 1.97
N GLU A 127 -1.26 15.39 0.72
CA GLU A 127 -2.37 14.51 0.34
C GLU A 127 -2.08 13.03 0.68
N ASP A 128 -0.84 12.58 0.47
CA ASP A 128 -0.44 11.21 0.82
C ASP A 128 -0.42 11.00 2.33
N VAL A 129 -0.01 12.03 3.10
CA VAL A 129 -0.06 11.99 4.57
C VAL A 129 -1.51 11.96 5.06
N ASP A 130 -2.41 12.72 4.42
CA ASP A 130 -3.84 12.68 4.73
C ASP A 130 -4.42 11.28 4.50
N LEU A 131 -4.08 10.65 3.38
CA LEU A 131 -4.49 9.27 3.08
C LEU A 131 -3.91 8.27 4.08
N LEU A 132 -2.65 8.42 4.46
CA LEU A 132 -1.98 7.55 5.42
C LEU A 132 -2.65 7.63 6.81
N LEU A 133 -2.92 8.84 7.30
CA LEU A 133 -3.48 9.06 8.63
C LEU A 133 -5.00 8.87 8.71
N LYS A 134 -5.69 8.85 7.56
CA LYS A 134 -7.14 8.63 7.50
C LYS A 134 -7.55 7.36 8.26
N GLY A 135 -8.53 7.50 9.16
CA GLY A 135 -9.05 6.39 9.97
C GLY A 135 -8.17 6.00 11.17
N CYS A 136 -7.01 6.62 11.35
CA CYS A 136 -6.13 6.40 12.50
C CYS A 136 -6.08 7.59 13.47
N VAL A 137 -6.79 8.70 13.15
CA VAL A 137 -6.81 9.92 13.95
C VAL A 137 -8.12 10.04 14.72
N GLU A 138 -8.03 10.23 16.05
CA GLU A 138 -9.15 10.56 16.92
C GLU A 138 -8.78 11.78 17.79
N ASN A 139 -9.62 12.83 17.75
CA ASN A 139 -9.39 14.08 18.50
C ASN A 139 -8.01 14.74 18.27
N GLY A 140 -7.47 14.64 17.05
CA GLY A 140 -6.14 15.19 16.70
C GLY A 140 -4.96 14.38 17.22
N ARG A 141 -5.21 13.15 17.68
CA ARG A 141 -4.19 12.19 18.08
C ARG A 141 -4.25 10.95 17.20
N VAL A 142 -3.10 10.47 16.77
CA VAL A 142 -2.92 9.31 15.90
C VAL A 142 -2.71 8.07 16.78
N ASP A 143 -3.52 7.03 16.63
CA ASP A 143 -3.31 5.76 17.32
C ASP A 143 -2.15 4.97 16.68
N CYS A 144 -1.09 4.72 17.46
CA CYS A 144 0.12 4.07 16.97
C CYS A 144 -0.15 2.66 16.44
N LYS A 145 -1.06 1.89 17.08
CA LYS A 145 -1.33 0.50 16.68
C LYS A 145 -2.07 0.45 15.35
N SER A 146 -3.09 1.29 15.19
CA SER A 146 -3.88 1.41 13.97
C SER A 146 -2.99 1.86 12.81
N LEU A 147 -2.15 2.88 13.02
CA LEU A 147 -1.22 3.32 11.98
C LEU A 147 -0.19 2.25 11.63
N THR A 148 0.37 1.54 12.62
CA THR A 148 1.31 0.43 12.38
C THR A 148 0.66 -0.66 11.53
N THR A 149 -0.57 -1.04 11.86
CA THR A 149 -1.33 -2.06 11.13
C THR A 149 -1.59 -1.59 9.70
N LYS A 150 -2.00 -0.32 9.52
CA LYS A 150 -2.24 0.29 8.22
C LYS A 150 -0.99 0.37 7.35
N ILE A 151 0.17 0.72 7.93
CA ILE A 151 1.45 0.73 7.21
C ILE A 151 1.85 -0.70 6.80
N LYS A 152 1.64 -1.69 7.67
CA LYS A 152 2.09 -3.06 7.40
C LYS A 152 1.17 -3.80 6.42
N TYR A 153 -0.13 -3.60 6.52
CA TYR A 153 -1.13 -4.42 5.84
C TYR A 153 -2.05 -3.64 4.90
N GLY A 154 -1.95 -2.30 4.84
CA GLY A 154 -2.86 -1.43 4.11
C GLY A 154 -4.14 -1.13 4.88
N GLU A 155 -5.11 -0.47 4.24
CA GLU A 155 -6.47 -0.37 4.78
C GLU A 155 -7.11 -1.77 4.75
N ILE A 156 -7.11 -2.45 5.88
CA ILE A 156 -8.00 -3.60 6.08
C ILE A 156 -9.38 -2.99 6.32
N ILE A 157 -10.30 -3.16 5.38
CA ILE A 157 -11.73 -2.91 5.61
C ILE A 157 -12.17 -4.00 6.60
N ALA A 158 -11.98 -3.75 7.89
CA ALA A 158 -12.65 -4.53 8.90
C ALA A 158 -14.13 -4.16 8.83
N GLU A 159 -14.97 -5.12 8.41
CA GLU A 159 -16.43 -5.04 8.52
C GLU A 159 -16.88 -4.68 9.95
#